data_AF-X0TUL2-F1
#
_entry.id   AF-X0TUL2-F1
#
_cell.length_a   1.000
_cell.length_b   1.000
_cell.length_c   1.000
_cell.angle_alpha   90.00
_cell.angle_beta   90.00
_cell.angle_gamma   90.00
#
_symmetry.space_group_name_H-M   'P 1'
#
loop_
_entity.id
_entity.type
_entity.pdbx_description
1 polymer ?
#
loop_
_entity_poly.entity_id
_entity_poly.type
_entity_poly.pdbx_seq_one_letter_code
_entity_poly.pdbx_strand_id
1 'polypeptide(L)'
;QINQKIAQMQLEIGRISGRETNASVDSELSMVLFWPYELYRWQPNMLKGDVLGLGFKTLMVSRLDGPSYEIIKGLIDKALTAEKTGLKGIAYIDSRGFKQRDLYGYFDQSLRDLAVFIRWSTKMPIKAEETGKLFAPGSCPQTAVYCGWYSLKKYVDAFDFVDGAVGFHIASFEAQHLRDPNSTTWCAAMLADGITATLGPVDEPYLHTFPQPKAFFTELFEGGCLVEAYYYSKPFNSWQFVLIGDPLYRPFKKD
;
A
#
# COMPACT_ATOMS: atom_id res chain seq x y z
N GLN A 1 7.60 -29.39 21.83
CA GLN A 1 8.02 -30.42 20.85
C GLN A 1 6.87 -30.92 19.98
N ILE A 2 5.77 -31.49 20.52
CA ILE A 2 4.63 -31.96 19.69
C ILE A 2 3.99 -30.83 18.86
N ASN A 3 3.69 -29.69 19.46
CA ASN A 3 3.09 -28.55 18.74
C ASN A 3 4.00 -27.98 17.64
N GLN A 4 5.32 -28.02 17.84
CA GLN A 4 6.29 -27.60 16.81
C GLN A 4 6.29 -28.58 15.63
N LYS A 5 6.22 -29.89 15.92
CA LYS A 5 6.16 -30.93 14.90
C LYS A 5 4.86 -30.88 14.11
N ILE A 6 3.74 -30.60 14.78
CA ILE A 6 2.44 -30.37 14.13
C ILE A 6 2.52 -29.14 13.21
N ALA A 7 3.07 -28.02 13.69
CA ALA A 7 3.22 -26.82 12.87
C ALA A 7 4.11 -27.08 11.65
N GLN A 8 5.22 -27.80 11.81
CA GLN A 8 6.10 -28.16 10.70
C GLN A 8 5.40 -29.06 9.67
N MET A 9 4.66 -30.08 10.12
CA MET A 9 3.87 -30.93 9.22
C MET A 9 2.77 -30.14 8.50
N GLN A 10 2.12 -29.18 9.17
CA GLN A 10 1.13 -28.31 8.53
C GLN A 10 1.76 -27.42 7.44
N LEU A 11 2.98 -26.92 7.67
CA LEU A 11 3.73 -26.18 6.64
C LEU A 11 4.06 -27.07 5.44
N GLU A 12 4.54 -28.29 5.66
CA GLU A 12 4.84 -29.25 4.59
C GLU A 12 3.58 -29.64 3.81
N ILE A 13 2.47 -29.91 4.50
CA ILE A 13 1.17 -30.16 3.86
C ILE A 13 0.76 -28.95 3.02
N GLY A 14 0.87 -27.73 3.56
CA GLY A 14 0.55 -26.49 2.85
C GLY A 14 1.34 -26.37 1.55
N ARG A 15 2.65 -26.58 1.61
CA ARG A 15 3.56 -26.60 0.44
C ARG A 15 3.15 -27.63 -0.60
N ILE A 16 2.93 -28.88 -0.19
CA ILE A 16 2.61 -29.99 -1.11
C ILE A 16 1.21 -29.81 -1.71
N SER A 17 0.24 -29.33 -0.92
CA SER A 17 -1.14 -29.13 -1.36
C SER A 17 -1.37 -27.86 -2.16
N GLY A 18 -0.36 -26.99 -2.31
CA GLY A 18 -0.51 -25.69 -2.98
C GLY A 18 -1.36 -24.70 -2.18
N ARG A 19 -1.52 -24.91 -0.87
CA ARG A 19 -2.22 -23.95 0.00
C ARG A 19 -1.28 -22.78 0.27
N GLU A 20 -1.78 -21.55 0.13
CA GLU A 20 -0.97 -20.32 0.28
C GLU A 20 0.19 -20.19 -0.73
N THR A 21 0.12 -20.85 -1.88
CA THR A 21 1.08 -20.66 -2.98
C THR A 21 0.60 -19.67 -4.05
N ASN A 22 -0.60 -19.11 -3.87
CA ASN A 22 -1.13 -18.08 -4.77
C ASN A 22 -0.51 -16.73 -4.43
N ALA A 23 -0.33 -15.90 -5.45
CA ALA A 23 0.16 -14.54 -5.35
C ALA A 23 -0.49 -13.66 -6.42
N SER A 24 -0.42 -12.35 -6.25
CA SER A 24 -0.70 -11.40 -7.31
C SER A 24 0.30 -11.57 -8.44
N VAL A 25 -0.16 -11.41 -9.68
CA VAL A 25 0.69 -11.45 -10.87
C VAL A 25 1.87 -10.48 -10.75
N ASP A 26 1.64 -9.29 -10.20
CA ASP A 26 2.64 -8.25 -10.01
C ASP A 26 3.76 -8.69 -9.06
N SER A 27 3.41 -9.41 -7.99
CA SER A 27 4.39 -9.94 -7.06
C SER A 27 5.22 -11.05 -7.70
N GLU A 28 4.62 -11.92 -8.51
CA GLU A 28 5.38 -12.95 -9.25
C GLU A 28 6.27 -12.35 -10.34
N LEU A 29 5.79 -11.33 -11.06
CA LEU A 29 6.60 -10.57 -12.01
C LEU A 29 7.81 -9.92 -11.33
N SER A 30 7.65 -9.44 -10.09
CA SER A 30 8.78 -8.89 -9.33
C SER A 30 9.89 -9.89 -9.04
N MET A 31 9.57 -11.19 -9.06
CA MET A 31 10.46 -12.30 -8.73
C MET A 31 10.94 -13.10 -9.94
N VAL A 32 10.57 -12.70 -11.17
CA VAL A 32 10.83 -13.50 -12.40
C VAL A 32 12.32 -13.80 -12.64
N LEU A 33 13.25 -12.99 -12.13
CA LEU A 33 14.69 -13.17 -12.28
C LEU A 33 15.34 -14.01 -11.16
N PHE A 34 14.58 -14.47 -10.16
CA PHE A 34 15.07 -15.23 -9.00
C PHE A 34 14.98 -16.75 -9.17
N TRP A 35 14.70 -17.26 -10.37
CA TRP A 35 14.43 -18.68 -10.58
C TRP A 35 15.60 -19.61 -10.16
N PRO A 36 15.34 -20.71 -9.41
CA PRO A 36 14.06 -21.07 -8.76
C PRO A 36 13.88 -20.43 -7.37
N TYR A 37 12.64 -20.19 -6.95
CA TYR A 37 12.27 -19.78 -5.57
C TYR A 37 11.02 -20.51 -5.07
N GLU A 38 10.79 -20.48 -3.75
CA GLU A 38 9.66 -21.15 -3.10
C GLU A 38 8.36 -20.33 -3.28
N LEU A 39 7.28 -20.96 -3.75
CA LEU A 39 6.00 -20.29 -3.96
C LEU A 39 5.14 -20.21 -2.68
N TYR A 40 5.42 -21.05 -1.69
CA TYR A 40 4.67 -21.03 -0.44
C TYR A 40 4.88 -19.72 0.32
N ARG A 41 3.78 -18.96 0.44
CA ARG A 41 3.73 -17.64 1.09
C ARG A 41 4.62 -16.62 0.38
N TRP A 42 5.58 -16.07 1.12
CA TRP A 42 6.30 -14.88 0.73
C TRP A 42 7.80 -15.07 0.76
N GLN A 43 8.48 -14.30 -0.07
CA GLN A 43 9.93 -14.19 -0.14
C GLN A 43 10.39 -12.87 0.49
N PRO A 44 11.49 -12.86 1.25
CA PRO A 44 12.11 -11.61 1.71
C PRO A 44 12.32 -10.64 0.55
N ASN A 45 11.94 -9.39 0.76
CA ASN A 45 12.21 -8.37 -0.25
C ASN A 45 13.70 -8.00 -0.22
N MET A 46 14.43 -8.47 -1.23
CA MET A 46 15.89 -8.32 -1.32
C MET A 46 16.34 -6.87 -1.59
N LEU A 47 15.45 -5.96 -2.00
CA LEU A 47 15.76 -4.53 -2.11
C LEU A 47 15.82 -3.84 -0.74
N LYS A 48 15.19 -4.42 0.28
CA LYS A 48 15.14 -3.83 1.61
C LYS A 48 16.43 -4.12 2.36
N GLY A 49 17.28 -3.10 2.50
CA GLY A 49 18.57 -3.24 3.17
C GLY A 49 19.56 -4.06 2.34
N ASP A 50 19.57 -3.86 1.01
CA ASP A 50 20.39 -4.59 0.05
C ASP A 50 21.90 -4.29 0.17
N VAL A 51 22.51 -4.73 1.26
CA VAL A 51 23.95 -4.57 1.49
C VAL A 51 24.77 -5.43 0.52
N LEU A 52 24.20 -6.54 0.04
CA LEU A 52 24.87 -7.52 -0.82
C LEU A 52 24.69 -7.23 -2.32
N GLY A 53 23.91 -6.22 -2.68
CA GLY A 53 23.60 -5.89 -4.07
C GLY A 53 22.82 -6.98 -4.80
N LEU A 54 22.06 -7.83 -4.09
CA LEU A 54 21.23 -8.92 -4.64
C LEU A 54 19.83 -8.45 -5.05
N GLY A 55 19.43 -7.27 -4.61
CA GLY A 55 18.16 -6.63 -4.93
C GLY A 55 17.99 -6.32 -6.42
N PHE A 56 19.08 -6.24 -7.21
CA PHE A 56 19.04 -5.98 -8.66
C PHE A 56 18.18 -6.94 -9.48
N LYS A 57 17.92 -8.15 -8.95
CA LYS A 57 17.03 -9.13 -9.58
C LYS A 57 15.54 -8.82 -9.37
N THR A 58 15.21 -7.93 -8.43
CA THR A 58 13.82 -7.55 -8.15
C THR A 58 13.35 -6.56 -9.19
N LEU A 59 12.36 -6.96 -9.98
CA LEU A 59 11.69 -6.05 -10.88
C LEU A 59 10.67 -5.23 -10.08
N MET A 60 10.81 -3.91 -10.11
CA MET A 60 9.85 -3.02 -9.48
C MET A 60 8.60 -2.89 -10.36
N VAL A 61 7.51 -3.51 -9.94
CA VAL A 61 6.24 -3.58 -10.71
C VAL A 61 5.17 -2.66 -10.12
N SER A 62 4.51 -1.89 -10.98
CA SER A 62 3.26 -1.16 -10.71
C SER A 62 2.23 -1.49 -11.78
N ARG A 63 0.95 -1.36 -11.44
CA ARG A 63 -0.19 -1.67 -12.30
C ARG A 63 -0.92 -0.41 -12.73
N LEU A 64 -1.31 -0.35 -14.00
CA LEU A 64 -2.32 0.58 -14.51
C LEU A 64 -3.61 -0.22 -14.79
N ASP A 65 -4.51 -0.25 -13.82
CA ASP A 65 -5.76 -1.02 -13.86
C ASP A 65 -6.79 -0.34 -12.94
N GLY A 66 -8.07 -0.58 -13.18
CA GLY A 66 -9.15 0.10 -12.47
C GLY A 66 -10.53 -0.16 -13.10
N PRO A 67 -11.58 0.48 -12.55
CA PRO A 67 -12.96 0.21 -12.98
C PRO A 67 -13.31 0.65 -14.41
N SER A 68 -12.56 1.61 -14.98
CA SER A 68 -12.79 2.08 -16.35
C SER A 68 -11.51 2.58 -17.03
N TYR A 69 -11.54 2.69 -18.35
CA TYR A 69 -10.44 3.25 -19.13
C TYR A 69 -10.13 4.70 -18.74
N GLU A 70 -11.17 5.51 -18.49
CA GLU A 70 -11.05 6.92 -18.10
C GLU A 70 -10.32 7.06 -16.76
N ILE A 71 -10.64 6.20 -15.79
CA ILE A 71 -9.96 6.16 -14.50
C ILE A 71 -8.48 5.80 -14.70
N ILE A 72 -8.18 4.77 -15.49
CA ILE A 72 -6.81 4.31 -15.76
C ILE A 72 -5.99 5.41 -16.44
N LYS A 73 -6.53 6.05 -17.48
CA LYS A 73 -5.90 7.21 -18.13
C LYS A 73 -5.69 8.35 -17.12
N GLY A 74 -6.68 8.59 -16.27
CA GLY A 74 -6.62 9.57 -15.20
C GLY A 74 -5.46 9.35 -14.22
N LEU A 75 -5.06 8.11 -13.93
CA LEU A 75 -3.91 7.84 -13.05
C LEU A 75 -2.62 8.52 -13.57
N ILE A 76 -2.43 8.50 -14.90
CA ILE A 76 -1.28 9.13 -15.55
C ILE A 76 -1.46 10.64 -15.62
N ASP A 77 -2.62 11.12 -16.09
CA ASP A 77 -2.87 12.55 -16.25
C ASP A 77 -2.76 13.32 -14.92
N LYS A 78 -3.29 12.74 -13.84
CA LYS A 78 -3.24 13.32 -12.50
C LYS A 78 -1.82 13.31 -11.93
N ALA A 79 -1.06 12.24 -12.17
CA ALA A 79 0.36 12.17 -11.79
C ALA A 79 1.17 13.27 -12.48
N LEU A 80 1.06 13.40 -13.80
CA LEU A 80 1.73 14.45 -14.58
C LEU A 80 1.32 15.87 -14.13
N THR A 81 0.04 16.07 -13.81
CA THR A 81 -0.48 17.35 -13.32
C THR A 81 0.14 17.72 -11.97
N ALA A 82 0.22 16.77 -11.05
CA ALA A 82 0.80 16.98 -9.74
C ALA A 82 2.33 17.17 -9.80
N GLU A 83 3.06 16.47 -10.66
CA GLU A 83 4.50 16.70 -10.86
C GLU A 83 4.79 18.09 -11.43
N LYS A 84 3.90 18.61 -12.28
CA LYS A 84 4.05 19.95 -12.86
C LYS A 84 3.73 21.07 -11.87
N THR A 85 2.75 20.87 -10.99
CA THR A 85 2.21 21.94 -10.12
C THR A 85 2.62 21.81 -8.64
N GLY A 86 3.20 20.66 -8.27
CA GLY A 86 3.45 20.20 -6.91
C GLY A 86 2.17 19.68 -6.25
N LEU A 87 2.26 18.52 -5.58
CA LEU A 87 1.13 17.97 -4.82
C LEU A 87 0.81 18.86 -3.61
N LYS A 88 -0.39 19.43 -3.60
CA LYS A 88 -0.90 20.30 -2.53
C LYS A 88 -2.24 19.79 -2.03
N GLY A 89 -2.45 19.84 -0.73
CA GLY A 89 -3.70 19.42 -0.10
C GLY A 89 -3.44 19.08 1.36
N ILE A 90 -4.30 18.25 1.93
CA ILE A 90 -4.28 17.86 3.33
C ILE A 90 -3.95 16.37 3.43
N ALA A 91 -3.10 16.02 4.39
CA ALA A 91 -2.88 14.64 4.79
C ALA A 91 -3.94 14.20 5.82
N TYR A 92 -4.52 13.03 5.61
CA TYR A 92 -5.51 12.40 6.49
C TYR A 92 -4.99 11.04 6.94
N ILE A 93 -4.72 10.89 8.23
CA ILE A 93 -4.15 9.66 8.80
C ILE A 93 -5.12 9.08 9.82
N ASP A 94 -5.54 7.84 9.62
CA ASP A 94 -6.55 7.15 10.42
C ASP A 94 -5.89 5.99 11.19
N SER A 95 -5.52 6.27 12.44
CA SER A 95 -5.04 5.29 13.40
C SER A 95 -6.15 4.93 14.38
N ARG A 96 -6.08 3.72 14.95
CA ARG A 96 -7.15 3.18 15.82
C ARG A 96 -6.87 3.37 17.30
N GLY A 97 -5.75 4.00 17.65
CA GLY A 97 -5.32 4.24 19.01
C GLY A 97 -4.74 3.02 19.71
N PHE A 98 -4.31 2.02 18.93
CA PHE A 98 -3.67 0.81 19.47
C PHE A 98 -2.27 1.13 20.04
N LYS A 99 -2.01 0.64 21.26
CA LYS A 99 -0.77 0.90 22.02
C LYS A 99 -0.10 -0.39 22.53
N GLN A 100 -0.67 -1.54 22.21
CA GLN A 100 -0.15 -2.84 22.60
C GLN A 100 1.19 -3.16 21.89
N ARG A 101 2.01 -4.04 22.48
CA ARG A 101 3.32 -4.43 21.94
C ARG A 101 3.21 -5.64 21.01
N ASP A 102 2.30 -5.57 20.04
CA ASP A 102 2.10 -6.58 19.00
C ASP A 102 2.14 -5.95 17.60
N LEU A 103 1.85 -6.75 16.56
CA LEU A 103 1.80 -6.26 15.19
C LEU A 103 0.75 -5.15 14.99
N TYR A 104 -0.37 -5.20 15.71
CA TYR A 104 -1.40 -4.18 15.59
C TYR A 104 -0.92 -2.83 16.14
N GLY A 105 -0.35 -2.82 17.34
CA GLY A 105 0.19 -1.59 17.92
C GLY A 105 1.41 -1.08 17.16
N TYR A 106 2.20 -1.95 16.53
CA TYR A 106 3.32 -1.55 15.66
C TYR A 106 2.86 -0.77 14.43
N PHE A 107 1.84 -1.26 13.70
CA PHE A 107 1.30 -0.55 12.54
C PHE A 107 0.55 0.72 12.94
N ASP A 108 -0.18 0.71 14.05
CA ASP A 108 -0.82 1.91 14.59
C ASP A 108 0.20 2.99 14.96
N GLN A 109 1.28 2.60 15.63
CA GLN A 109 2.38 3.50 15.95
C GLN A 109 3.02 4.06 14.67
N SER A 110 3.15 3.25 13.61
CA SER A 110 3.66 3.77 12.33
C SER A 110 2.77 4.85 11.72
N LEU A 111 1.44 4.75 11.85
CA LEU A 111 0.52 5.79 11.39
C LEU A 111 0.66 7.07 12.24
N ARG A 112 0.72 6.92 13.57
CA ARG A 112 0.94 8.05 14.48
C ARG A 112 2.29 8.74 14.23
N ASP A 113 3.35 7.97 14.00
CA ASP A 113 4.66 8.50 13.67
C ASP A 113 4.71 9.19 12.30
N LEU A 114 3.92 8.71 11.32
CA LEU A 114 3.74 9.38 10.03
C LEU A 114 3.04 10.73 10.21
N ALA A 115 1.97 10.79 11.00
CA ALA A 115 1.28 12.05 11.29
C ALA A 115 2.22 13.07 11.97
N VAL A 116 3.05 12.62 12.91
CA VAL A 116 4.12 13.43 13.53
C VAL A 116 5.14 13.88 12.49
N PHE A 117 5.63 12.98 11.65
CA PHE A 117 6.60 13.31 10.60
C PHE A 117 6.07 14.41 9.67
N ILE A 118 4.84 14.27 9.16
CA ILE A 118 4.21 15.26 8.28
C ILE A 118 4.11 16.62 8.97
N ARG A 119 3.66 16.63 10.23
CA ARG A 119 3.47 17.85 11.04
C ARG A 119 4.77 18.66 11.21
N TRP A 120 5.89 17.97 11.39
CA TRP A 120 7.17 18.60 11.77
C TRP A 120 8.18 18.74 10.63
N SER A 121 8.08 17.88 9.61
CA SER A 121 9.09 17.77 8.54
C SER A 121 8.59 18.26 7.20
N THR A 122 7.32 18.64 7.08
CA THR A 122 6.70 19.12 5.85
C THR A 122 5.88 20.39 6.09
N LYS A 123 5.44 21.03 5.01
CA LYS A 123 4.49 22.17 5.06
C LYS A 123 3.03 21.72 4.87
N MET A 124 2.78 20.42 4.70
CA MET A 124 1.45 19.89 4.40
C MET A 124 0.58 19.89 5.67
N PRO A 125 -0.63 20.48 5.63
CA PRO A 125 -1.60 20.33 6.72
C PRO A 125 -1.94 18.86 6.96
N ILE A 126 -2.15 18.49 8.22
CA ILE A 126 -2.39 17.11 8.64
C ILE A 126 -3.58 17.05 9.61
N LYS A 127 -4.49 16.11 9.37
CA LYS A 127 -5.56 15.71 10.28
C LYS A 127 -5.39 14.24 10.63
N ALA A 128 -5.41 13.93 11.92
CA ALA A 128 -5.30 12.56 12.41
C ALA A 128 -6.60 12.17 13.13
N GLU A 129 -7.15 11.02 12.78
CA GLU A 129 -8.11 10.29 13.60
C GLU A 129 -7.31 9.25 14.40
N GLU A 130 -7.42 9.29 15.72
CA GLU A 130 -6.60 8.47 16.63
C GLU A 130 -7.44 7.52 17.49
N THR A 131 -8.72 7.38 17.13
CA THR A 131 -9.69 6.50 17.80
C THR A 131 -10.12 5.37 16.89
N GLY A 132 -10.92 4.43 17.39
CA GLY A 132 -11.46 3.35 16.55
C GLY A 132 -12.51 3.79 15.52
N LYS A 133 -12.74 5.10 15.34
CA LYS A 133 -13.67 5.66 14.34
C LYS A 133 -12.95 5.85 13.02
N LEU A 134 -13.71 5.82 11.93
CA LEU A 134 -13.24 6.26 10.62
C LEU A 134 -13.58 7.73 10.43
N PHE A 135 -12.90 8.40 9.50
CA PHE A 135 -13.36 9.68 8.98
C PHE A 135 -14.79 9.58 8.46
N ALA A 136 -15.61 10.58 8.76
CA ALA A 136 -17.01 10.62 8.35
C ALA A 136 -17.14 10.95 6.85
N PRO A 137 -18.25 10.59 6.19
CA PRO A 137 -18.48 10.97 4.80
C PRO A 137 -18.31 12.47 4.53
N GLY A 138 -17.62 12.83 3.45
CA GLY A 138 -17.30 14.20 3.06
C GLY A 138 -16.44 15.02 4.05
N SER A 139 -15.83 14.40 5.06
CA SER A 139 -15.08 15.13 6.11
C SER A 139 -13.62 15.42 5.74
N CYS A 140 -13.14 14.88 4.63
CA CYS A 140 -11.75 14.98 4.17
C CYS A 140 -11.62 15.71 2.82
N PRO A 141 -11.94 17.01 2.75
CA PRO A 141 -11.76 17.77 1.52
C PRO A 141 -10.27 17.95 1.18
N GLN A 142 -9.96 18.10 -0.12
CA GLN A 142 -8.62 18.36 -0.63
C GLN A 142 -7.58 17.33 -0.16
N THR A 143 -7.95 16.05 -0.14
CA THR A 143 -7.09 14.96 0.32
C THR A 143 -5.94 14.73 -0.66
N ALA A 144 -4.71 14.98 -0.20
CA ALA A 144 -3.48 14.72 -0.95
C ALA A 144 -2.78 13.43 -0.49
N VAL A 145 -2.85 13.13 0.80
CA VAL A 145 -2.26 11.92 1.40
C VAL A 145 -3.30 11.24 2.27
N TYR A 146 -3.46 9.93 2.09
CA TYR A 146 -4.33 9.13 2.94
C TYR A 146 -3.64 7.83 3.41
N CYS A 147 -3.75 7.51 4.69
CA CYS A 147 -3.43 6.16 5.17
C CYS A 147 -4.28 5.81 6.38
N GLY A 148 -4.88 4.62 6.40
CA GLY A 148 -5.83 4.28 7.45
C GLY A 148 -6.15 2.79 7.64
N TRP A 149 -6.93 2.48 8.69
CA TRP A 149 -7.58 1.18 8.94
C TRP A 149 -8.67 1.29 10.02
N TYR A 150 -9.66 0.41 10.17
CA TYR A 150 -9.99 -0.81 9.45
C TYR A 150 -11.48 -0.81 9.13
N SER A 151 -11.84 -1.06 7.87
CA SER A 151 -13.23 -1.22 7.42
C SER A 151 -13.28 -2.16 6.23
N LEU A 152 -13.08 -3.45 6.51
CA LEU A 152 -12.89 -4.47 5.46
C LEU A 152 -13.97 -4.41 4.37
N LYS A 153 -13.54 -4.19 3.12
CA LYS A 153 -14.38 -4.11 1.92
C LYS A 153 -15.52 -3.10 2.03
N LYS A 154 -15.38 -2.11 2.90
CA LYS A 154 -16.41 -1.11 3.24
C LYS A 154 -15.77 0.28 3.18
N TYR A 155 -15.49 0.71 1.96
CA TYR A 155 -15.09 2.08 1.68
C TYR A 155 -16.08 3.07 2.29
N VAL A 156 -15.55 4.15 2.86
CA VAL A 156 -16.32 5.30 3.32
C VAL A 156 -15.89 6.47 2.44
N ASP A 157 -16.87 7.07 1.75
CA ASP A 157 -16.72 8.24 0.89
C ASP A 157 -16.46 9.50 1.73
N ALA A 158 -15.28 9.54 2.35
CA ALA A 158 -14.85 10.61 3.23
C ALA A 158 -14.02 11.67 2.50
N PHE A 159 -13.48 11.38 1.31
CA PHE A 159 -12.32 12.07 0.74
C PHE A 159 -12.65 12.76 -0.59
N ASP A 160 -12.38 14.07 -0.68
CA ASP A 160 -12.28 14.72 -1.99
C ASP A 160 -10.81 14.70 -2.42
N PHE A 161 -10.41 13.69 -3.21
CA PHE A 161 -9.02 13.54 -3.64
C PHE A 161 -8.61 14.64 -4.63
N VAL A 162 -7.42 15.21 -4.42
CA VAL A 162 -6.80 16.12 -5.41
C VAL A 162 -6.05 15.32 -6.48
N ASP A 163 -5.81 15.95 -7.64
CA ASP A 163 -4.89 15.42 -8.63
C ASP A 163 -3.50 15.20 -8.01
N GLY A 164 -3.01 13.97 -8.12
CA GLY A 164 -1.78 13.51 -7.49
C GLY A 164 -1.95 12.82 -6.15
N ALA A 165 -3.15 12.71 -5.59
CA ALA A 165 -3.34 12.10 -4.28
C ALA A 165 -2.83 10.64 -4.22
N VAL A 166 -2.12 10.31 -3.13
CA VAL A 166 -1.57 8.97 -2.89
C VAL A 166 -2.05 8.45 -1.54
N GLY A 167 -2.49 7.20 -1.49
CA GLY A 167 -2.95 6.63 -0.23
C GLY A 167 -3.34 5.18 -0.27
N PHE A 168 -3.39 4.53 0.89
CA PHE A 168 -3.81 3.15 1.00
C PHE A 168 -4.52 2.84 2.31
N HIS A 169 -5.36 1.81 2.30
CA HIS A 169 -6.09 1.33 3.47
C HIS A 169 -5.57 -0.04 3.89
N ILE A 170 -5.22 -0.21 5.16
CA ILE A 170 -4.71 -1.46 5.70
C ILE A 170 -5.90 -2.37 6.02
N ALA A 171 -6.33 -3.14 5.02
CA ALA A 171 -7.29 -4.22 5.18
C ALA A 171 -7.08 -5.31 4.12
N SER A 172 -7.51 -6.54 4.43
CA SER A 172 -7.37 -7.68 3.53
C SER A 172 -8.26 -7.52 2.29
N PHE A 173 -7.92 -8.20 1.18
CA PHE A 173 -8.77 -8.30 -0.02
C PHE A 173 -9.15 -6.99 -0.75
N GLU A 174 -8.55 -5.84 -0.42
CA GLU A 174 -9.03 -4.54 -0.93
C GLU A 174 -8.79 -4.30 -2.42
N ALA A 175 -8.03 -5.18 -3.11
CA ALA A 175 -7.82 -5.13 -4.55
C ALA A 175 -8.48 -6.30 -5.32
N GLN A 176 -9.34 -7.12 -4.69
CA GLN A 176 -9.95 -8.30 -5.33
C GLN A 176 -10.84 -7.99 -6.54
N HIS A 177 -11.59 -6.90 -6.48
CA HIS A 177 -12.62 -6.55 -7.47
C HIS A 177 -12.29 -5.22 -8.15
N LEU A 178 -11.00 -5.03 -8.49
CA LEU A 178 -10.46 -3.74 -8.96
C LEU A 178 -11.18 -3.17 -10.20
N ARG A 179 -11.75 -4.04 -11.05
CA ARG A 179 -12.44 -3.67 -12.29
C ARG A 179 -13.95 -3.55 -12.15
N ASP A 180 -14.51 -3.87 -10.98
CA ASP A 180 -15.94 -3.74 -10.74
C ASP A 180 -16.25 -2.30 -10.29
N PRO A 181 -17.00 -1.50 -11.09
CA PRO A 181 -17.33 -0.12 -10.75
C PRO A 181 -18.26 0.00 -9.54
N ASN A 182 -18.92 -1.08 -9.12
CA ASN A 182 -19.77 -1.11 -7.93
C ASN A 182 -19.08 -1.68 -6.69
N SER A 183 -17.78 -1.98 -6.80
CA SER A 183 -17.03 -2.54 -5.69
C SER A 183 -16.94 -1.56 -4.53
N THR A 184 -17.22 -2.04 -3.32
CA THR A 184 -17.02 -1.29 -2.07
C THR A 184 -15.65 -1.53 -1.46
N THR A 185 -14.77 -2.27 -2.15
CA THR A 185 -13.37 -2.44 -1.71
C THR A 185 -12.62 -1.13 -1.84
N TRP A 186 -11.72 -0.87 -0.89
CA TRP A 186 -11.05 0.43 -0.77
C TRP A 186 -10.26 0.79 -2.03
N CYS A 187 -9.52 -0.14 -2.66
CA CYS A 187 -8.76 0.22 -3.87
C CYS A 187 -9.68 0.59 -5.03
N ALA A 188 -10.69 -0.23 -5.33
CA ALA A 188 -11.61 0.04 -6.44
C ALA A 188 -12.42 1.33 -6.23
N ALA A 189 -12.95 1.51 -5.02
CA ALA A 189 -13.76 2.67 -4.66
C ALA A 189 -12.93 3.96 -4.63
N MET A 190 -11.73 3.96 -4.04
CA MET A 190 -10.86 5.14 -4.05
C MET A 190 -10.42 5.54 -5.46
N LEU A 191 -10.21 4.56 -6.36
CA LEU A 191 -9.92 4.84 -7.77
C LEU A 191 -11.11 5.50 -8.48
N ALA A 192 -12.32 5.01 -8.24
CA ALA A 192 -13.55 5.63 -8.72
C ALA A 192 -13.76 7.04 -8.14
N ASP A 193 -13.34 7.25 -6.90
CA ASP A 193 -13.41 8.52 -6.17
C ASP A 193 -12.26 9.49 -6.51
N GLY A 194 -11.38 9.10 -7.45
CA GLY A 194 -10.42 10.01 -8.04
C GLY A 194 -9.02 9.99 -7.43
N ILE A 195 -8.66 9.05 -6.56
CA ILE A 195 -7.25 8.92 -6.13
C ILE A 195 -6.32 8.68 -7.33
N THR A 196 -5.07 9.15 -7.23
CA THR A 196 -4.07 9.01 -8.31
C THR A 196 -3.23 7.75 -8.16
N ALA A 197 -2.91 7.36 -6.92
CA ALA A 197 -2.22 6.11 -6.66
C ALA A 197 -2.69 5.46 -5.37
N THR A 198 -2.80 4.14 -5.39
CA THR A 198 -3.14 3.33 -4.21
C THR A 198 -2.45 1.97 -4.26
N LEU A 199 -2.54 1.20 -3.18
CA LEU A 199 -2.07 -0.18 -3.13
C LEU A 199 -2.97 -0.99 -2.23
N GLY A 200 -3.01 -2.29 -2.48
CA GLY A 200 -3.79 -3.19 -1.65
C GLY A 200 -3.60 -4.66 -2.02
N PRO A 201 -4.08 -5.55 -1.15
CA PRO A 201 -3.95 -6.98 -1.36
C PRO A 201 -5.11 -7.56 -2.19
N VAL A 202 -4.81 -8.49 -3.10
CA VAL A 202 -5.78 -9.24 -3.92
C VAL A 202 -6.33 -10.49 -3.21
N ASP A 203 -5.81 -10.82 -2.03
CA ASP A 203 -6.30 -11.88 -1.15
C ASP A 203 -5.99 -11.51 0.31
N GLU A 204 -6.10 -12.43 1.26
CA GLU A 204 -5.63 -12.25 2.64
C GLU A 204 -4.10 -12.09 2.67
N PRO A 205 -3.54 -10.96 3.13
CA PRO A 205 -2.10 -10.73 3.08
C PRO A 205 -1.36 -10.99 4.40
N TYR A 206 -2.04 -11.10 5.53
CA TYR A 206 -1.49 -10.90 6.88
C TYR A 206 -0.88 -9.49 7.09
N LEU A 207 -1.16 -8.88 8.24
CA LEU A 207 -0.77 -7.49 8.53
C LEU A 207 0.73 -7.19 8.31
N HIS A 208 1.61 -8.09 8.75
CA HIS A 208 3.07 -7.88 8.68
C HIS A 208 3.65 -7.86 7.26
N THR A 209 2.86 -8.13 6.22
CA THR A 209 3.31 -8.06 4.82
C THR A 209 3.02 -6.71 4.16
N PHE A 210 2.21 -5.85 4.80
CA PHE A 210 1.96 -4.49 4.32
C PHE A 210 3.24 -3.64 4.30
N PRO A 211 3.36 -2.71 3.33
CA PRO A 211 4.26 -1.57 3.46
C PRO A 211 4.06 -0.86 4.80
N GLN A 212 5.13 -0.57 5.52
CA GLN A 212 5.03 0.22 6.73
C GLN A 212 4.62 1.66 6.35
N PRO A 213 3.51 2.22 6.88
CA PRO A 213 3.01 3.54 6.46
C PRO A 213 4.06 4.64 6.49
N LYS A 214 4.75 4.80 7.62
CA LYS A 214 5.76 5.85 7.76
C LYS A 214 6.87 5.71 6.73
N ALA A 215 7.41 4.51 6.56
CA ALA A 215 8.47 4.26 5.60
C ALA A 215 8.02 4.61 4.18
N PHE A 216 6.86 4.10 3.75
CA PHE A 216 6.33 4.36 2.40
C PHE A 216 6.18 5.85 2.10
N PHE A 217 5.53 6.61 2.99
CA PHE A 217 5.30 8.03 2.74
C PHE A 217 6.56 8.87 2.93
N THR A 218 7.47 8.51 3.84
CA THR A 218 8.75 9.21 3.97
C THR A 218 9.55 9.14 2.67
N GLU A 219 9.65 7.98 2.02
CA GLU A 219 10.32 7.84 0.71
C GLU A 219 9.71 8.79 -0.34
N LEU A 220 8.38 8.90 -0.39
CA LEU A 220 7.69 9.83 -1.28
C LEU A 220 8.03 11.29 -0.94
N PHE A 221 7.92 11.69 0.33
CA PHE A 221 8.20 13.05 0.80
C PHE A 221 9.68 13.45 0.59
N GLU A 222 10.59 12.49 0.55
CA GLU A 222 12.00 12.73 0.27
C GLU A 222 12.31 12.94 -1.22
N GLY A 223 11.34 12.64 -2.09
CA GLY A 223 11.39 12.85 -3.54
C GLY A 223 11.50 11.57 -4.37
N GLY A 224 11.39 10.39 -3.74
CA GLY A 224 11.35 9.10 -4.42
C GLY A 224 10.12 8.95 -5.31
N CYS A 225 10.19 8.06 -6.31
CA CYS A 225 9.00 7.74 -7.10
C CYS A 225 8.13 6.67 -6.44
N LEU A 226 6.89 6.56 -6.91
CA LEU A 226 5.86 5.67 -6.37
C LEU A 226 6.33 4.21 -6.25
N VAL A 227 6.96 3.67 -7.30
CA VAL A 227 7.37 2.27 -7.30
C VAL A 227 8.56 2.02 -6.36
N GLU A 228 9.52 2.94 -6.29
CA GLU A 228 10.65 2.86 -5.36
C GLU A 228 10.15 2.91 -3.90
N ALA A 229 9.27 3.86 -3.57
CA ALA A 229 8.68 3.96 -2.24
C ALA A 229 7.96 2.68 -1.81
N TYR A 230 7.22 2.04 -2.72
CA TYR A 230 6.56 0.76 -2.46
C TYR A 230 7.56 -0.37 -2.21
N TYR A 231 8.59 -0.51 -3.06
CA TYR A 231 9.56 -1.60 -2.92
C TYR A 231 10.57 -1.38 -1.79
N TYR A 232 10.86 -0.16 -1.35
CA TYR A 232 11.73 0.06 -0.19
C TYR A 232 11.00 -0.09 1.15
N SER A 233 9.68 0.11 1.16
CA SER A 233 8.89 0.01 2.39
C SER A 233 8.28 -1.37 2.63
N LYS A 234 7.94 -2.12 1.58
CA LYS A 234 7.32 -3.45 1.72
C LYS A 234 8.33 -4.51 2.21
N PRO A 235 7.96 -5.37 3.16
CA PRO A 235 8.88 -6.36 3.73
C PRO A 235 9.10 -7.59 2.84
N PHE A 236 8.16 -7.92 1.94
CA PHE A 236 8.20 -9.16 1.17
C PHE A 236 7.79 -8.98 -0.31
N ASN A 237 8.29 -9.87 -1.16
CA ASN A 237 7.88 -10.11 -2.55
C ASN A 237 7.26 -11.51 -2.63
N SER A 238 6.36 -11.78 -3.58
CA SER A 238 5.30 -12.78 -3.38
C SER A 238 4.60 -12.46 -2.05
N TRP A 239 3.43 -11.85 -2.02
CA TRP A 239 2.31 -12.63 -2.48
C TRP A 239 1.17 -11.75 -2.96
N GLN A 240 0.32 -11.20 -2.10
CA GLN A 240 -0.97 -10.66 -2.50
C GLN A 240 -1.01 -9.19 -2.92
N PHE A 241 0.07 -8.42 -2.90
CA PHE A 241 -0.06 -6.98 -3.11
C PHE A 241 0.01 -6.56 -4.57
N VAL A 242 -0.76 -5.52 -4.89
CA VAL A 242 -0.62 -4.73 -6.11
C VAL A 242 -0.42 -3.26 -5.74
N LEU A 243 0.49 -2.60 -6.45
CA LEU A 243 0.61 -1.15 -6.47
C LEU A 243 -0.10 -0.65 -7.72
N ILE A 244 -0.95 0.36 -7.59
CA ILE A 244 -1.74 0.92 -8.68
C ILE A 244 -1.38 2.38 -8.86
N GLY A 245 -0.94 2.75 -10.06
CA GLY A 245 -0.51 4.10 -10.42
C GLY A 245 0.70 4.11 -11.34
N ASP A 246 1.05 5.29 -11.86
CA ASP A 246 2.26 5.47 -12.65
C ASP A 246 3.51 5.15 -11.79
N PRO A 247 4.34 4.16 -12.17
CA PRO A 247 5.50 3.77 -11.38
C PRO A 247 6.52 4.90 -11.18
N LEU A 248 6.60 5.85 -12.12
CA LEU A 248 7.58 6.94 -12.10
C LEU A 248 7.08 8.18 -11.37
N TYR A 249 5.81 8.20 -10.93
CA TYR A 249 5.22 9.36 -10.28
C TYR A 249 5.98 9.81 -9.03
N ARG A 250 6.39 11.08 -8.98
CA ARG A 250 7.11 11.74 -7.86
C ARG A 250 6.29 12.91 -7.28
N PRO A 251 5.35 12.66 -6.35
CA PRO A 251 4.45 13.69 -5.79
C PRO A 251 5.18 14.88 -5.13
N PHE A 252 6.37 14.64 -4.56
CA PHE A 252 7.14 15.62 -3.79
C PHE A 252 8.56 15.78 -4.34
N LYS A 253 8.72 15.66 -5.66
CA LYS A 253 10.00 15.93 -6.32
C LYS A 253 10.52 17.32 -5.89
N LYS A 254 11.78 17.39 -5.50
CA LYS A 254 12.49 18.65 -5.24
C LYS A 254 13.01 19.19 -6.58
N ASP A 255 12.90 20.50 -6.76
CA ASP A 255 13.54 21.20 -7.88
C ASP A 255 15.07 21.08 -7.83
#